data_AF-A0A529R4X6-F1
#
_entry.id   AF-A0A529R4X6-F1
#
_cell.length_a   1.000
_cell.length_b   1.000
_cell.length_c   1.000
_cell.angle_alpha   90.00
_cell.angle_beta   90.00
_cell.angle_gamma   90.00
#
_symmetry.space_group_name_H-M   'P 1'
#
loop_
_entity.id
_entity.type
_entity.pdbx_description
1 polymer ?
#
loop_
_entity_poly.entity_id
_entity_poly.type
_entity_poly.pdbx_seq_one_letter_code
_entity_poly.pdbx_strand_id
1 'polypeptide(L)' 'MRKYLFSAGLALLVAATSVSVTAVVQPAFAAEIKYVVNGIPITTGDIAHRAAFF' A
#
# COMPACT_ATOMS: atom_id res chain seq x y z
N MET A 1 25.24 16.78 -29.63
CA MET A 1 24.03 16.99 -28.79
C MET A 1 23.10 15.77 -28.65
N ARG A 2 23.36 14.59 -29.27
CA ARG A 2 22.41 13.46 -29.26
C ARG A 2 22.41 12.60 -27.98
N LYS A 3 23.40 12.78 -27.09
CA LYS A 3 23.60 12.00 -25.85
C LYS A 3 22.65 12.39 -24.72
N TYR A 4 22.11 13.61 -24.75
CA TYR A 4 21.24 14.14 -23.69
C TYR A 4 19.79 13.67 -23.78
N LEU A 5 19.35 13.19 -24.95
CA LEU A 5 17.99 12.71 -25.14
C LEU A 5 17.71 11.45 -24.31
N PHE A 6 18.72 10.58 -24.17
CA PHE A 6 18.61 9.36 -23.36
C PHE A 6 18.55 9.69 -21.86
N SER A 7 19.36 10.66 -21.41
CA SER A 7 19.37 11.11 -20.01
C SER A 7 18.08 11.86 -19.63
N ALA A 8 17.55 12.67 -20.54
CA ALA A 8 16.28 13.37 -20.33
C ALA A 8 15.10 12.39 -20.27
N GLY A 9 15.10 11.38 -21.14
CA GLY A 9 14.09 10.31 -21.10
C GLY A 9 14.15 9.47 -19.82
N LEU A 10 15.36 9.14 -19.35
CA LEU A 10 15.53 8.42 -18.08
C LEU A 10 15.05 9.25 -16.88
N ALA A 11 15.40 10.55 -16.83
CA ALA A 11 14.93 11.44 -15.77
C ALA A 11 13.40 11.57 -15.77
N LEU A 12 12.78 11.67 -16.95
CA LEU A 12 11.32 11.71 -17.09
C LEU A 12 10.66 10.40 -16.65
N LEU A 13 11.26 9.26 -17.01
CA LEU A 13 10.77 7.94 -16.61
C LEU A 13 10.85 7.74 -15.09
N VAL A 14 11.97 8.12 -14.46
CA VAL A 14 12.15 8.05 -13.00
C VAL A 14 11.17 8.96 -12.26
N ALA A 15 10.94 10.17 -12.78
CA ALA A 15 9.92 11.07 -12.22
C ALA A 15 8.51 10.46 -12.34
N ALA A 16 8.15 9.89 -13.49
CA ALA A 16 6.84 9.28 -13.70
C ALA A 16 6.63 8.01 -12.85
N THR A 17 7.65 7.16 -12.69
CA THR A 17 7.56 5.95 -11.87
C THR A 17 7.53 6.25 -10.38
N SER A 18 8.17 7.34 -9.92
CA SER A 18 8.09 7.76 -8.51
C SER A 18 6.65 8.10 -8.06
N VAL A 19 5.83 8.64 -8.97
CA VAL A 19 4.40 8.89 -8.72
C VAL A 19 3.58 7.60 -8.76
N SER A 20 4.03 6.60 -9.53
CA SER A 20 3.32 5.33 -9.74
C SER A 20 3.54 4.32 -8.61
N VAL A 21 4.61 4.46 -7.82
CA VAL A 21 4.94 3.59 -6.68
C VAL A 21 4.28 4.06 -5.38
N THR A 22 3.22 4.87 -5.44
CA THR A 22 2.18 4.80 -4.42
C THR A 22 1.39 3.51 -4.62
N ALA A 23 2.05 2.36 -4.49
CA ALA A 23 1.35 1.18 -4.00
C ALA A 23 0.67 1.68 -2.73
N VAL A 24 -0.66 1.55 -2.68
CA VAL A 24 -1.45 1.92 -1.51
C VAL A 24 -1.00 0.98 -0.41
N VAL A 25 0.11 1.32 0.25
CA VAL A 25 0.45 0.78 1.56
C VAL A 25 -0.63 1.40 2.42
N GLN A 26 -1.74 0.66 2.56
CA GLN A 26 -2.74 1.00 3.55
C GLN A 26 -1.97 1.18 4.86
N PRO A 27 -2.11 2.31 5.56
CA PRO A 27 -1.46 2.49 6.83
C PRO A 27 -1.73 1.24 7.65
N ALA A 28 -0.68 0.59 8.16
CA ALA A 28 -0.86 -0.53 9.07
C ALA A 28 -1.48 0.05 10.34
N PHE A 29 -2.81 0.16 10.35
CA PHE A 29 -3.57 0.55 11.53
C PHE A 29 -3.29 -0.52 12.59
N ALA A 30 -2.87 -0.09 13.78
CA ALA A 30 -2.72 -0.99 14.90
C ALA A 30 -4.06 -1.73 15.10
N ALA A 31 -4.02 -3.06 14.96
CA ALA A 31 -5.20 -3.88 15.07
C ALA A 31 -5.69 -3.84 16.52
N GLU A 32 -6.80 -3.14 16.76
CA GLU A 32 -7.42 -3.04 18.08
C GLU A 32 -8.32 -4.25 18.30
N ILE A 33 -8.35 -4.76 19.53
CA ILE A 33 -9.27 -5.84 19.91
C ILE A 33 -10.68 -5.26 19.94
N LYS A 34 -11.53 -5.67 19.01
CA LYS A 34 -12.91 -5.18 18.92
C LYS A 34 -13.87 -6.02 19.76
N TYR A 35 -13.67 -7.33 19.75
CA TYR A 35 -14.51 -8.29 20.48
C TYR A 35 -13.68 -9.46 21.00
N VAL A 36 -14.20 -10.17 22.00
CA VAL A 36 -13.67 -11.48 22.41
C VAL A 36 -14.80 -12.50 22.25
N VAL A 37 -14.59 -13.50 21.40
CA VAL A 37 -15.58 -14.55 21.11
C VAL A 37 -14.97 -15.89 21.52
N ASN A 38 -15.63 -16.61 22.43
CA ASN A 38 -15.13 -17.90 22.95
C ASN A 38 -13.68 -17.81 23.47
N GLY A 39 -13.31 -16.69 24.09
CA GLY A 39 -11.94 -16.45 24.59
C GLY A 39 -10.92 -16.06 23.51
N ILE A 40 -11.34 -15.92 22.26
CA ILE A 40 -10.48 -15.52 21.14
C ILE A 40 -10.69 -14.02 20.86
N PRO A 41 -9.64 -13.18 20.94
CA PRO A 41 -9.74 -11.77 20.58
C PRO A 41 -9.88 -11.65 19.06
N ILE A 42 -10.93 -10.97 18.62
CA ILE A 42 -11.18 -10.59 17.23
C ILE A 42 -10.77 -9.15 17.05
N THR A 43 -9.81 -8.91 16.17
CA THR A 43 -9.26 -7.58 15.93
C THR A 43 -9.95 -6.84 14.79
N THR A 44 -9.77 -5.52 14.73
CA THR A 44 -10.19 -4.71 13.57
C THR A 44 -9.55 -5.18 12.26
N GLY A 45 -8.32 -5.72 12.33
CA GLY A 45 -7.63 -6.33 11.19
C GLY A 45 -8.31 -7.60 10.68
N ASP A 46 -8.76 -8.48 11.58
CA ASP A 46 -9.47 -9.72 11.20
C ASP A 46 -10.78 -9.41 10.47
N ILE A 47 -11.48 -8.38 10.93
CA ILE A 47 -12.74 -7.92 10.32
C ILE A 47 -12.50 -7.31 8.93
N ALA A 48 -11.47 -6.47 8.79
CA ALA A 48 -11.14 -5.84 7.51
C ALA A 48 -10.73 -6.88 6.45
N HIS A 49 -9.91 -7.87 6.82
CA HIS A 49 -9.57 -8.98 5.94
C HIS A 49 -10.80 -9.76 5.51
N ARG A 50 -11.67 -10.13 6.46
CA ARG A 50 -12.90 -10.85 6.12
C ARG A 50 -13.82 -10.03 5.21
N ALA A 51 -13.97 -8.73 5.46
CA ALA A 51 -14.79 -7.84 4.64
C ALA A 51 -14.28 -7.69 3.20
N ALA A 52 -12.98 -7.89 2.95
CA ALA A 52 -12.42 -7.85 1.60
C ALA A 52 -12.84 -9.07 0.73
N PHE A 53 -13.42 -10.11 1.32
CA PHE A 53 -13.82 -11.34 0.62
C PHE A 53 -15.35 -11.57 0.56
N PHE A 54 -16.17 -10.60 1.01
CA PHE A 54 -17.63 -10.61 0.90
C PHE A 54 -18.10 -9.45 0.01
#